data_AF-A0A6A2FPZ0-F1
#
_entry.id   AF-A0A6A2FPZ0-F1
#
_cell.length_a   1.000
_cell.length_b   1.000
_cell.length_c   1.000
_cell.angle_alpha   90.00
_cell.angle_beta   90.00
_cell.angle_gamma   90.00
#
_symmetry.space_group_name_H-M   'P 1'
#
loop_
_entity.id
_entity.type
_entity.pdbx_description
1 polymer ?
#
loop_
_entity_poly.entity_id
_entity_poly.type
_entity_poly.pdbx_seq_one_letter_code
_entity_poly.pdbx_strand_id
1 'polypeptide(L)'
;MNLSDSIPNFMIYCSRVDSLQYTDAAYFKYTWLRSQDIARIREGDTSGVMEVISVKNGTIELRNKEPIDLSPGNAVHLMGDISIQVENSETGLLFYPIKWGR
;
A
#
# COMPACT_ATOMS: atom_id res chain seq x y z
N MET A 1 12.41 -23.64 -2.12
CA MET A 1 12.65 -22.35 -2.81
C MET A 1 11.63 -21.36 -2.29
N ASN A 2 12.06 -20.22 -1.73
CA ASN A 2 11.12 -19.16 -1.35
C ASN A 2 10.70 -18.42 -2.62
N LEU A 3 9.40 -18.10 -2.75
CA LEU A 3 8.86 -17.35 -3.90
C LEU A 3 9.50 -15.96 -4.07
N SER A 4 10.14 -15.41 -3.03
CA SER A 4 10.88 -14.15 -3.07
C SER A 4 12.12 -14.20 -3.97
N ASP A 5 12.71 -15.37 -4.18
CA ASP A 5 14.03 -15.49 -4.80
C ASP A 5 13.95 -15.44 -6.33
N SER A 6 12.73 -15.54 -6.89
CA SER A 6 12.46 -15.51 -8.33
C SER A 6 11.92 -14.16 -8.83
N ILE A 7 11.82 -13.16 -7.96
CA ILE A 7 11.36 -11.81 -8.33
C ILE A 7 12.58 -10.89 -8.45
N PRO A 8 12.81 -10.24 -9.61
CA PRO A 8 13.90 -9.28 -9.74
C PRO A 8 13.77 -8.17 -8.71
N ASN A 9 14.87 -7.86 -8.00
CA ASN A 9 14.93 -6.71 -7.09
C ASN A 9 15.51 -5.47 -7.76
N PHE A 10 16.33 -5.66 -8.78
CA PHE A 10 17.01 -4.61 -9.53
C PHE A 10 17.01 -4.97 -11.01
N MET A 11 16.62 -4.03 -11.86
CA MET A 11 16.68 -4.14 -13.31
C MET A 11 17.23 -2.84 -13.87
N ILE A 12 18.11 -2.96 -14.87
CA ILE A 12 18.68 -1.80 -15.54
C ILE A 12 18.94 -2.14 -17.00
N TYR A 13 18.62 -1.21 -17.90
CA TYR A 13 18.91 -1.37 -19.32
C TYR A 13 20.31 -0.83 -19.62
N CYS A 14 21.22 -1.72 -20.01
CA CYS A 14 22.52 -1.33 -20.54
C CYS A 14 22.34 -0.84 -21.98
N SER A 15 22.43 0.47 -22.18
CA SER A 15 22.19 1.10 -23.48
C SER A 15 23.36 0.98 -24.44
N ARG A 16 24.59 1.06 -23.93
CA ARG A 16 25.82 0.92 -24.71
C ARG A 16 27.00 0.64 -23.79
N VAL A 17 27.98 -0.08 -24.32
CA VAL A 17 29.33 -0.18 -23.77
C VAL A 17 30.28 0.32 -24.86
N ASP A 18 31.14 1.27 -24.51
CA ASP A 18 32.16 1.84 -25.37
C ASP A 18 33.54 1.53 -24.80
N SER A 19 34.45 1.07 -25.66
CA SER A 19 35.88 1.00 -25.33
C SER A 19 36.58 2.20 -25.93
N LEU A 20 37.14 3.05 -25.07
CA LEU A 20 37.82 4.28 -25.46
C LEU A 20 39.33 4.09 -25.36
N GLN A 21 40.10 5.06 -25.87
CA GLN A 21 41.56 4.96 -25.99
C GLN A 21 42.30 4.70 -24.66
N TYR A 22 41.71 5.12 -23.53
CA TYR A 22 42.34 5.03 -22.21
C TYR A 22 41.42 4.52 -21.10
N THR A 23 40.13 4.27 -21.40
CA THR A 23 39.13 3.81 -20.43
C THR A 23 37.95 3.18 -21.15
N ASP A 24 37.21 2.32 -20.47
CA ASP A 24 35.94 1.82 -20.96
C ASP A 24 34.79 2.53 -20.24
N ALA A 25 33.63 2.64 -20.90
CA ALA A 25 32.44 3.26 -20.36
C ALA A 25 31.20 2.41 -20.64
N ALA A 26 30.33 2.27 -19.65
CA ALA A 26 29.02 1.65 -19.78
C ALA A 26 27.92 2.69 -19.46
N TYR A 27 26.93 2.77 -20.34
CA TYR A 27 25.83 3.72 -20.24
C TYR A 27 24.53 2.98 -19.93
N PHE A 28 23.90 3.34 -18.82
CA PHE A 28 22.67 2.71 -18.35
C PHE A 28 21.46 3.63 -18.47
N LYS A 29 20.28 3.04 -18.70
CA LYS A 29 18.98 3.72 -18.72
C LYS A 29 17.94 2.86 -18.01
N TYR A 30 16.81 3.48 -17.65
CA TYR A 30 15.62 2.80 -17.14
C TYR A 30 15.90 1.87 -15.94
N THR A 31 16.48 2.44 -14.88
CA THR A 31 16.72 1.71 -13.63
C THR A 31 15.42 1.54 -12.87
N TRP A 32 15.14 0.31 -12.46
CA TRP A 32 14.08 -0.03 -11.54
C TRP A 32 14.67 -0.79 -10.35
N LEU A 33 14.29 -0.39 -9.14
CA LEU A 33 14.72 -0.99 -7.88
C LEU A 33 13.49 -1.19 -7.00
N ARG A 34 13.36 -2.38 -6.43
CA ARG A 34 12.36 -2.72 -5.43
C ARG A 34 12.99 -2.68 -4.04
N SER A 35 12.29 -2.09 -3.07
CA SER A 35 12.69 -2.20 -1.66
C SER A 35 12.74 -3.67 -1.23
N GLN A 36 13.76 -4.02 -0.44
CA GLN A 36 13.87 -5.32 0.20
C GLN A 36 13.12 -5.39 1.54
N ASP A 37 12.61 -4.25 2.03
CA ASP A 37 11.71 -4.21 3.18
C ASP A 37 10.30 -4.57 2.74
N ILE A 38 9.94 -5.85 2.92
CA ILE A 38 8.68 -6.43 2.45
C ILE A 38 7.68 -6.53 3.61
N ALA A 39 6.61 -5.75 3.54
CA ALA A 39 5.43 -5.96 4.37
C ALA A 39 4.73 -7.27 3.97
N ARG A 40 4.57 -8.19 4.93
CA ARG A 40 3.81 -9.42 4.75
C ARG A 40 2.40 -9.22 5.31
N ILE A 41 1.40 -9.60 4.53
CA ILE A 41 -0.01 -9.51 4.90
C ILE A 41 -0.58 -10.93 4.94
N ARG A 42 -1.27 -11.27 6.02
CA ARG A 42 -1.86 -12.57 6.28
C ARG A 42 -3.30 -12.42 6.75
N GLU A 43 -4.10 -13.46 6.54
CA GLU A 43 -5.44 -13.54 7.13
C GLU A 43 -5.32 -13.47 8.67
N GLY A 44 -6.16 -12.65 9.30
CA GLY A 44 -6.13 -12.33 10.73
C GLY A 44 -5.28 -11.11 11.11
N ASP A 45 -4.46 -10.59 10.20
CA ASP A 45 -3.70 -9.35 10.45
C ASP A 45 -4.67 -8.17 10.62
N THR A 46 -4.36 -7.26 11.55
CA THR A 46 -5.19 -6.09 11.85
C THR A 46 -4.49 -4.79 11.48
N SER A 47 -5.24 -3.86 10.90
CA SER A 47 -4.81 -2.49 10.62
C SER A 47 -5.91 -1.53 11.06
N GLY A 48 -5.65 -0.75 12.11
CA GLY A 48 -6.68 0.05 12.77
C GLY A 48 -7.82 -0.84 13.30
N VAL A 49 -9.06 -0.55 12.90
CA VAL A 49 -10.26 -1.34 13.26
C VAL A 49 -10.58 -2.46 12.26
N MET A 50 -9.79 -2.56 11.19
CA MET A 50 -9.98 -3.51 10.09
C MET A 50 -9.13 -4.76 10.28
N GLU A 51 -9.67 -5.91 9.89
CA GLU A 51 -9.00 -7.22 9.86
C GLU A 51 -8.95 -7.76 8.44
N VAL A 52 -7.83 -8.36 8.06
CA VAL A 52 -7.69 -9.10 6.82
C VAL A 52 -8.44 -10.42 6.92
N ILE A 53 -9.52 -10.57 6.16
CA ILE A 53 -10.35 -11.79 6.16
C ILE A 53 -10.03 -12.74 5.01
N SER A 54 -9.33 -12.27 3.97
CA SER A 54 -8.95 -13.09 2.81
C SER A 54 -7.75 -12.50 2.08
N VAL A 55 -6.79 -13.35 1.69
CA VAL A 55 -5.67 -12.98 0.80
C VAL A 55 -5.61 -14.00 -0.35
N LYS A 56 -6.41 -13.77 -1.40
CA LYS A 56 -6.59 -14.75 -2.49
C LYS A 56 -6.72 -14.03 -3.83
N ASN A 57 -6.26 -14.69 -4.89
CA ASN A 57 -6.42 -14.25 -6.29
C ASN A 57 -5.97 -12.80 -6.57
N GLY A 58 -4.93 -12.33 -5.88
CA GLY A 58 -4.44 -10.94 -6.04
C GLY A 58 -5.31 -9.88 -5.34
N THR A 59 -6.27 -10.29 -4.52
CA THR A 59 -7.13 -9.42 -3.72
C THR A 59 -6.85 -9.60 -2.23
N ILE A 60 -6.89 -8.49 -1.50
CA ILE A 60 -6.88 -8.47 -0.05
C ILE A 60 -8.23 -7.91 0.38
N GLU A 61 -9.01 -8.71 1.10
CA GLU A 61 -10.29 -8.28 1.66
C GLU A 61 -10.13 -7.97 3.13
N LEU A 62 -10.64 -6.80 3.54
CA LEU A 62 -10.66 -6.38 4.93
C LEU A 62 -12.08 -6.16 5.43
N ARG A 63 -12.32 -6.47 6.70
CA ARG A 63 -13.61 -6.25 7.39
C ARG A 63 -13.36 -5.68 8.78
N ASN A 64 -14.23 -4.79 9.23
CA ASN A 64 -14.22 -4.31 10.61
C ASN A 64 -14.49 -5.45 11.59
N LYS A 65 -13.67 -5.57 12.64
CA LYS A 65 -13.87 -6.61 13.68
C LYS A 65 -15.14 -6.36 14.49
N GLU A 66 -15.38 -5.09 14.79
CA GLU A 66 -16.49 -4.62 15.61
C GLU A 66 -17.36 -3.63 14.82
N PRO A 67 -18.64 -3.48 15.17
CA PRO A 67 -19.49 -2.44 14.60
C PRO A 67 -18.85 -1.05 14.72
N ILE A 68 -18.95 -0.27 13.65
CA ILE A 68 -18.43 1.09 13.62
C ILE A 68 -19.60 2.04 13.92
N ASP A 69 -19.46 2.83 14.99
CA ASP A 69 -20.43 3.86 15.35
C ASP A 69 -20.17 5.14 14.54
N LEU A 70 -21.18 5.59 13.79
CA LEU A 70 -21.14 6.79 12.96
C LEU A 70 -21.88 7.93 13.66
N SER A 71 -21.34 8.37 14.80
CA SER A 71 -21.95 9.44 15.57
C SER A 71 -21.82 10.80 14.85
N PRO A 72 -22.89 11.62 14.78
CA PRO A 72 -22.86 12.92 14.12
C PRO A 72 -21.74 13.84 14.64
N GLY A 73 -21.03 14.51 13.71
CA GLY A 73 -19.94 15.42 14.02
C GLY A 73 -18.59 14.77 14.34
N ASN A 74 -18.54 13.44 14.41
CA ASN A 74 -17.31 12.71 14.70
C ASN A 74 -16.60 12.25 13.41
N ALA A 75 -15.28 12.12 13.51
CA ALA A 75 -14.47 11.41 12.53
C ALA A 75 -14.06 10.05 13.11
N VAL A 76 -14.26 8.99 12.33
CA VAL A 76 -13.98 7.62 12.74
C VAL A 76 -12.78 7.10 11.98
N HIS A 77 -11.71 6.78 12.71
CA HIS A 77 -10.50 6.23 12.13
C HIS A 77 -10.67 4.76 11.75
N LEU A 78 -10.38 4.42 10.50
CA LEU A 78 -10.51 3.04 10.01
C LEU A 78 -9.16 2.32 10.02
N MET A 79 -8.22 2.79 9.21
CA MET A 79 -6.89 2.19 9.03
C MET A 79 -5.95 3.17 8.33
N GLY A 80 -4.65 3.12 8.62
CA GLY A 80 -3.66 3.94 7.92
C GLY A 80 -4.05 5.42 7.87
N ASP A 81 -4.18 6.00 6.68
CA ASP A 81 -4.67 7.38 6.52
C ASP A 81 -6.15 7.42 6.09
N ILE A 82 -6.95 6.39 6.36
CA ILE A 82 -8.34 6.32 5.93
C ILE A 82 -9.25 6.47 7.14
N SER A 83 -10.19 7.41 7.05
CA SER A 83 -11.21 7.66 8.07
C SER A 83 -12.55 7.96 7.42
N ILE A 84 -13.62 7.93 8.20
CA ILE A 84 -14.96 8.37 7.80
C ILE A 84 -15.29 9.63 8.56
N GLN A 85 -15.60 10.72 7.87
CA GLN A 85 -16.20 11.90 8.47
C GLN A 85 -17.71 11.72 8.51
N VAL A 86 -18.31 11.98 9.67
CA VAL A 86 -19.76 12.05 9.83
C VAL A 86 -20.15 13.50 10.03
N GLU A 87 -21.06 14.00 9.19
CA GLU A 87 -21.55 15.37 9.30
C GLU A 87 -22.49 15.52 10.49
N ASN A 88 -22.48 16.70 11.10
CA ASN A 88 -23.42 17.03 12.17
C ASN A 88 -24.75 17.51 11.55
N SER A 89 -25.51 16.59 10.96
CA SER A 89 -26.78 16.86 10.29
C SER A 89 -27.98 16.51 11.18
N GLU A 90 -28.97 17.40 11.23
CA GLU A 90 -30.22 17.20 11.98
C GLU A 90 -31.26 16.38 11.19
N THR A 91 -31.06 16.18 9.88
CA THR A 91 -32.08 15.63 8.97
C THR A 91 -31.76 14.23 8.45
N GLY A 92 -30.58 13.69 8.76
CA GLY A 92 -30.18 12.33 8.37
C GLY A 92 -28.70 12.04 8.56
N LEU A 93 -28.31 10.77 8.37
CA LEU A 93 -26.93 10.34 8.44
C LEU A 93 -26.20 10.64 7.13
N LEU A 94 -25.23 11.55 7.18
CA LEU A 94 -24.36 11.89 6.05
C LEU A 94 -22.91 11.61 6.46
N PHE A 95 -22.24 10.76 5.69
CA PHE A 95 -20.85 10.40 5.94
C PHE A 95 -20.09 10.16 4.64
N TYR A 96 -18.77 10.36 4.67
CA TYR A 96 -17.90 10.15 3.52
C TYR A 96 -16.48 9.78 3.96
N PRO A 97 -15.74 9.03 3.12
CA PRO A 97 -14.34 8.74 3.39
C PRO A 97 -13.50 10.02 3.29
N ILE A 98 -12.56 10.17 4.20
CA ILE A 98 -11.55 11.22 4.22
C ILE A 98 -10.16 10.62 4.42
N LYS A 99 -9.15 11.36 4.00
CA LYS A 99 -7.77 11.06 4.39
C LYS A 99 -7.52 11.61 5.80
N TRP A 100 -7.07 10.77 6.72
CA TRP A 100 -6.66 11.17 8.06
C TRP A 100 -5.25 11.75 8.01
N GLY A 101 -5.08 12.97 8.52
CA GLY A 101 -3.78 13.65 8.52
C GLY A 101 -3.38 14.19 7.14
N ARG A 102 -3.67 15.49 6.95
CA ARG A 102 -3.36 16.37 5.80
C ARG A 102 -4.13 16.12 4.51
#